data_AF-A0A0M9DZG4-F1
#
_entry.id   AF-A0A0M9DZG4-F1
#
_cell.length_a   1.000
_cell.length_b   1.000
_cell.length_c   1.000
_cell.angle_alpha   90.00
_cell.angle_beta   90.00
_cell.angle_gamma   90.00
#
_symmetry.space_group_name_H-M   'P 1'
#
loop_
_entity.id
_entity.type
_entity.pdbx_description
1 polymer ?
#
loop_
_entity_poly.entity_id
_entity_poly.type
_entity_poly.pdbx_seq_one_letter_code
_entity_poly.pdbx_strand_id
1 'polypeptide(L)'
;LIQAAKKENFEYLIDHIENFEYSDNRGDIDPLWDLAREAPRTIAQYNDDRVLQMIDEFQFINRYIYWDKYKKDRASELAGSYLHTAEYKNAPLLVSGSWIGWLMDDLNKMLPGRFIITDFGNMPRNEAIEMAFNYAEIINIPISHEAACVMADLTEGNPFYISALFQSDYQEKDFSNEQGILDVLDFETLDKRGAIRGTWMEYIDSAIDRINDTNGKKIILYLCKHKDKMLPRDKIEKELNLGMKNGELEKRLKAFVKSDIIEQGTSNFRYQAVSDNIFEKVFRGIYQDEIDGFDPKEIRNEYQKLYRKLQGEFNKYKGEFSEYVIINCLRHRAFKQNDLYLALINNLPDDFQFVDYESIWSYSASPVHKKDIQVDILAKAANDSYSLIGEVKNRKAKFSVKEAKIFLAKALEVQQLENVSKALFFVFSAGGFFQNTIQFLKENNIAWSADKKFLEV
;
A
#
# COMPACT_ATOMS: atom_id res chain seq x y z
N LEU A 1 -4.97 -28.75 -38.12
CA LEU A 1 -3.80 -27.88 -37.88
C LEU A 1 -2.80 -27.91 -39.03
N ILE A 2 -2.47 -29.08 -39.59
CA ILE A 2 -1.52 -29.25 -40.72
C ILE A 2 -1.82 -28.32 -41.92
N GLN A 3 -3.09 -28.20 -42.34
CA GLN A 3 -3.47 -27.31 -43.45
C GLN A 3 -3.18 -25.83 -43.14
N ALA A 4 -3.37 -25.40 -41.89
CA ALA A 4 -3.04 -24.04 -41.46
C ALA A 4 -1.51 -23.82 -41.45
N ALA A 5 -0.75 -24.78 -40.92
CA ALA A 5 0.71 -24.74 -40.94
C ALA A 5 1.27 -24.61 -42.37
N LYS A 6 0.74 -25.39 -43.33
CA LYS A 6 1.11 -25.28 -44.75
C LYS A 6 0.74 -23.93 -45.36
N LYS A 7 -0.43 -23.39 -45.03
CA LYS A 7 -0.91 -22.10 -45.55
C LYS A 7 -0.05 -20.93 -45.06
N GLU A 8 0.40 -20.97 -43.81
CA GLU A 8 1.19 -19.92 -43.16
C GLU A 8 2.72 -20.15 -43.30
N ASN A 9 3.16 -21.12 -44.12
CA ASN A 9 4.57 -21.50 -44.32
C ASN A 9 5.31 -21.96 -43.04
N PHE A 10 4.61 -22.63 -42.12
CA PHE A 10 5.17 -23.24 -40.91
C PHE A 10 5.32 -24.75 -41.06
N GLU A 11 5.96 -25.18 -42.14
CA GLU A 11 6.09 -26.60 -42.49
C GLU A 11 6.89 -27.39 -41.44
N TYR A 12 7.82 -26.73 -40.75
CA TYR A 12 8.57 -27.30 -39.63
C TYR A 12 7.69 -27.72 -38.44
N LEU A 13 6.46 -27.21 -38.31
CA LEU A 13 5.50 -27.63 -37.28
C LEU A 13 4.75 -28.91 -37.64
N ILE A 14 4.77 -29.33 -38.91
CA ILE A 14 3.95 -30.47 -39.37
C ILE A 14 4.36 -31.74 -38.64
N ASP A 15 5.67 -32.03 -38.56
CA ASP A 15 6.17 -33.22 -37.86
C ASP A 15 5.78 -33.21 -36.37
N HIS A 16 5.80 -32.04 -35.72
CA HIS A 16 5.36 -31.91 -34.34
C HIS A 16 3.85 -32.20 -34.18
N ILE A 17 3.03 -31.67 -35.08
CA ILE A 17 1.57 -31.88 -35.08
C ILE A 17 1.25 -33.35 -35.32
N GLU A 18 1.89 -33.99 -36.31
CA GLU A 18 1.66 -35.40 -36.65
C GLU A 18 2.09 -36.33 -35.51
N ASN A 19 3.23 -36.07 -34.87
CA ASN A 19 3.68 -36.84 -33.70
C ASN A 19 2.71 -36.70 -32.52
N PHE A 20 2.20 -35.50 -32.27
CA PHE A 20 1.21 -35.27 -31.23
C PHE A 20 -0.11 -36.00 -31.53
N GLU A 21 -0.65 -35.87 -32.74
CA GLU A 21 -1.86 -36.59 -33.17
C GLU A 21 -1.67 -38.12 -33.10
N TYR A 22 -0.48 -38.63 -33.42
CA TYR A 22 -0.16 -40.04 -33.33
C TYR A 22 -0.21 -40.56 -31.88
N SER A 23 0.40 -39.85 -30.93
CA SER A 23 0.38 -40.22 -29.52
C SER A 23 -1.02 -40.10 -28.89
N ASP A 24 -1.82 -39.11 -29.30
CA ASP A 24 -3.19 -38.90 -28.83
C ASP A 24 -4.11 -40.06 -29.26
N ASN A 25 -4.03 -40.45 -30.54
CA ASN A 25 -4.80 -41.56 -31.08
C ASN A 25 -4.50 -42.91 -30.41
N ARG A 26 -3.31 -43.06 -29.82
CA ARG A 26 -2.91 -44.27 -29.07
C ARG A 26 -3.30 -44.21 -27.59
N GLY A 27 -3.69 -43.04 -27.09
CA GLY A 27 -3.95 -42.81 -25.66
C GLY A 27 -2.67 -42.83 -24.83
N ASP A 28 -1.51 -42.56 -25.44
CA ASP A 28 -0.21 -42.58 -24.77
C ASP A 28 0.02 -41.21 -24.09
N ILE A 29 -0.44 -41.06 -22.84
CA ILE A 29 -0.48 -39.77 -22.13
C ILE A 29 0.92 -39.25 -21.78
N ASP A 30 1.86 -40.11 -21.36
CA ASP A 30 3.21 -39.65 -21.00
C ASP A 30 3.97 -39.09 -22.22
N PRO A 31 4.00 -39.76 -23.40
CA PRO A 31 4.58 -39.17 -24.61
C PRO A 31 3.91 -37.87 -25.06
N LEU A 32 2.58 -37.76 -24.90
CA LEU A 32 1.87 -36.52 -25.21
C LEU A 32 2.35 -35.35 -24.36
N TRP A 33 2.52 -35.59 -23.05
CA TRP A 33 3.03 -34.58 -22.15
C TRP A 33 4.46 -34.15 -22.51
N ASP A 34 5.34 -35.11 -22.77
CA ASP A 34 6.72 -34.81 -23.16
C ASP A 34 6.81 -34.04 -24.48
N LEU A 35 6.01 -34.42 -25.48
CA LEU A 35 5.91 -33.70 -26.75
C LEU A 35 5.43 -32.26 -26.55
N ALA A 36 4.36 -32.06 -25.76
CA ALA A 36 3.84 -30.72 -25.47
C ALA A 36 4.87 -29.85 -24.74
N ARG A 37 5.49 -30.39 -23.69
CA ARG A 37 6.47 -29.70 -22.85
C ARG A 37 7.74 -29.31 -23.62
N GLU A 38 8.25 -30.19 -24.47
CA GLU A 38 9.50 -29.95 -25.22
C GLU A 38 9.27 -29.22 -26.56
N ALA A 39 8.02 -29.07 -27.02
CA ALA A 39 7.71 -28.40 -28.29
C ALA A 39 8.32 -26.99 -28.39
N PRO A 40 8.18 -26.07 -27.40
CA PRO A 40 8.76 -24.73 -27.50
C PRO A 40 10.27 -24.74 -27.74
N ARG A 41 10.98 -25.64 -27.06
CA ARG A 41 12.44 -25.80 -27.18
C ARG A 41 12.84 -26.38 -28.53
N THR A 42 12.18 -27.46 -28.96
CA THR A 42 12.50 -28.15 -30.22
C THR A 42 12.21 -27.26 -31.43
N ILE A 43 11.09 -26.54 -31.40
CA ILE A 43 10.73 -25.53 -32.40
C ILE A 43 11.78 -24.41 -32.43
N ALA A 44 12.13 -23.84 -31.26
CA ALA A 44 13.14 -22.79 -31.17
C ALA A 44 14.51 -23.25 -31.69
N GLN A 45 14.89 -24.50 -31.43
CA GLN A 45 16.17 -25.06 -31.89
C GLN A 45 16.22 -25.26 -33.41
N TYR A 46 15.12 -25.69 -34.03
CA TYR A 46 15.07 -25.95 -35.47
C TYR A 46 15.24 -24.66 -36.30
N ASN A 47 14.65 -23.56 -35.83
CA ASN A 47 14.65 -22.27 -36.54
C ASN A 47 15.72 -21.27 -36.05
N ASP A 48 16.53 -21.63 -35.04
CA ASP A 48 17.37 -20.69 -34.27
C ASP A 48 16.57 -19.49 -33.69
N ASP A 49 15.32 -19.73 -33.34
CA ASP A 49 14.44 -18.76 -32.69
C ASP A 49 14.65 -18.72 -31.18
N ARG A 50 14.00 -17.77 -30.51
CA ARG A 50 13.88 -17.70 -29.05
C ARG A 50 12.41 -17.69 -28.67
N VAL A 51 11.98 -18.64 -27.85
CA VAL A 51 10.58 -18.79 -27.43
C VAL A 51 10.46 -18.67 -25.92
N LEU A 52 9.87 -17.60 -25.41
CA LEU A 52 9.59 -17.48 -23.97
C LEU A 52 8.36 -18.32 -23.61
N GLN A 53 8.52 -19.25 -22.68
CA GLN A 53 7.42 -20.06 -22.16
C GLN A 53 6.85 -19.39 -20.91
N MET A 54 5.68 -18.78 -21.02
CA MET A 54 4.99 -18.14 -19.89
C MET A 54 3.92 -19.09 -19.34
N ILE A 55 4.08 -19.57 -18.10
CA ILE A 55 3.10 -20.41 -17.43
C ILE A 55 2.55 -19.67 -16.22
N ASP A 56 1.31 -19.23 -16.35
CA ASP A 56 0.61 -18.56 -15.26
C ASP A 56 0.08 -19.55 -14.23
N GLU A 57 0.07 -19.12 -12.97
CA GLU A 57 -0.36 -19.90 -11.81
C GLU A 57 0.24 -21.33 -11.74
N PHE A 58 1.56 -21.40 -11.90
CA PHE A 58 2.32 -22.66 -12.03
C PHE A 58 2.12 -23.62 -10.86
N GLN A 59 1.79 -23.12 -9.66
CA GLN A 59 1.50 -23.95 -8.48
C GLN A 59 0.30 -24.91 -8.65
N PHE A 60 -0.52 -24.73 -9.69
CA PHE A 60 -1.66 -25.57 -9.98
C PHE A 60 -1.32 -26.82 -10.80
N ILE A 61 -0.13 -26.86 -11.40
CA ILE A 61 0.29 -27.92 -12.31
C ILE A 61 0.27 -29.31 -11.66
N ASN A 62 0.63 -29.40 -10.37
CA ASN A 62 0.62 -30.64 -9.59
C ASN A 62 -0.76 -30.98 -8.99
N ARG A 63 -1.77 -30.13 -9.19
CA ARG A 63 -3.01 -30.15 -8.39
C ARG A 63 -4.24 -30.55 -9.19
N TYR A 64 -4.37 -30.02 -10.41
CA TYR A 64 -5.58 -30.21 -11.22
C TYR A 64 -5.37 -31.05 -12.46
N ILE A 65 -4.17 -31.59 -12.66
CA ILE A 65 -3.84 -32.49 -13.77
C ILE A 65 -3.82 -33.94 -13.26
N TYR A 66 -4.42 -34.83 -14.05
CA TYR A 66 -4.61 -36.25 -13.73
C TYR A 66 -4.16 -37.10 -14.91
N TRP A 67 -3.56 -38.26 -14.61
CA TRP A 67 -3.16 -39.24 -15.61
C TRP A 67 -4.34 -40.04 -16.17
N ASP A 68 -5.50 -39.93 -15.54
CA ASP A 68 -6.70 -40.65 -15.95
C ASP A 68 -7.92 -39.74 -16.15
N LYS A 69 -8.79 -40.14 -17.07
CA LYS A 69 -10.03 -39.42 -17.39
C LYS A 69 -11.06 -39.35 -16.27
N TYR A 70 -10.95 -40.22 -15.25
CA TYR A 70 -11.86 -40.26 -14.11
C TYR A 70 -11.37 -39.40 -12.93
N LYS A 71 -10.24 -38.71 -13.06
CA LYS A 71 -9.64 -37.82 -12.05
C LYS A 71 -9.35 -38.53 -10.71
N LYS A 72 -8.83 -39.75 -10.79
CA LYS A 72 -8.49 -40.58 -9.62
C LYS A 72 -6.98 -40.61 -9.36
N ASP A 73 -6.18 -40.56 -10.40
CA ASP A 73 -4.73 -40.61 -10.38
C ASP A 73 -4.16 -39.24 -10.72
N ARG A 74 -3.84 -38.47 -9.69
CA ARG A 74 -3.36 -37.09 -9.84
C ARG A 74 -1.88 -37.09 -10.20
N ALA A 75 -1.51 -36.28 -11.20
CA ALA A 75 -0.13 -36.06 -11.61
C ALA A 75 0.61 -35.17 -10.60
N SER A 76 0.97 -35.71 -9.44
CA SER A 76 1.51 -34.93 -8.32
C SER A 76 2.96 -34.47 -8.49
N GLU A 77 3.67 -34.92 -9.52
CA GLU A 77 5.09 -34.63 -9.76
C GLU A 77 5.32 -33.95 -11.11
N LEU A 78 4.27 -33.41 -11.71
CA LEU A 78 4.29 -32.86 -13.06
C LEU A 78 5.19 -31.63 -13.20
N ALA A 79 5.30 -30.79 -12.16
CA ALA A 79 6.26 -29.69 -12.13
C ALA A 79 7.70 -30.19 -12.30
N GLY A 80 8.04 -31.35 -11.73
CA GLY A 80 9.37 -31.97 -11.85
C GLY A 80 9.74 -32.35 -13.28
N SER A 81 8.75 -32.54 -14.17
CA SER A 81 9.04 -32.75 -15.59
C SER A 81 9.75 -31.56 -16.23
N TYR A 82 9.61 -30.34 -15.71
CA TYR A 82 10.31 -29.16 -16.25
C TYR A 82 11.79 -29.06 -15.86
N LEU A 83 12.35 -30.04 -15.12
CA LEU A 83 13.71 -29.97 -14.58
C LEU A 83 14.76 -29.68 -15.65
N HIS A 84 14.69 -30.37 -16.79
CA HIS A 84 15.59 -30.13 -17.92
C HIS A 84 15.12 -28.95 -18.78
N THR A 85 13.80 -28.82 -18.96
CA THR A 85 13.22 -27.76 -19.80
C THR A 85 13.58 -26.36 -19.31
N ALA A 86 13.66 -26.18 -17.98
CA ALA A 86 14.05 -24.93 -17.33
C ALA A 86 15.51 -24.51 -17.59
N GLU A 87 16.38 -25.41 -18.03
CA GLU A 87 17.81 -25.12 -18.26
C GLU A 87 18.08 -24.57 -19.67
N TYR A 88 17.11 -24.66 -20.59
CA TYR A 88 17.31 -24.28 -21.98
C TYR A 88 17.24 -22.77 -22.21
N LYS A 89 18.32 -22.22 -22.77
CA LYS A 89 18.44 -20.77 -23.04
C LYS A 89 17.64 -20.29 -24.26
N ASN A 90 17.34 -21.18 -25.20
CA ASN A 90 16.56 -20.86 -26.40
C ASN A 90 15.05 -20.93 -26.15
N ALA A 91 14.62 -21.56 -25.06
CA ALA A 91 13.23 -21.58 -24.65
C ALA A 91 13.04 -21.47 -23.11
N PRO A 92 13.42 -20.33 -22.50
CA PRO A 92 13.37 -20.15 -21.05
C PRO A 92 11.93 -20.15 -20.53
N LEU A 93 11.77 -20.52 -19.25
CA LEU A 93 10.50 -20.47 -18.52
C LEU A 93 10.38 -19.16 -17.73
N LEU A 94 9.21 -18.53 -17.82
CA LEU A 94 8.73 -17.50 -16.92
C LEU A 94 7.45 -18.02 -16.29
N VAL A 95 7.47 -18.20 -14.97
CA VAL A 95 6.32 -18.73 -14.23
C VAL A 95 5.84 -17.69 -13.22
N SER A 96 4.52 -17.59 -13.06
CA SER A 96 3.88 -16.80 -12.00
C SER A 96 3.10 -17.72 -11.05
N GLY A 97 2.80 -17.20 -9.87
CA GLY A 97 1.93 -17.86 -8.91
C GLY A 97 1.53 -16.94 -7.78
N SER A 98 0.22 -16.79 -7.59
CA SER A 98 -0.39 -15.98 -6.53
C SER A 98 -0.38 -16.68 -5.16
N TRP A 99 -0.19 -18.00 -5.13
CA TRP A 99 -0.01 -18.80 -3.91
C TRP A 99 1.47 -19.09 -3.71
N ILE A 100 2.21 -18.08 -3.23
CA ILE A 100 3.67 -18.09 -3.10
C ILE A 100 4.13 -19.31 -2.31
N GLY A 101 3.48 -19.62 -1.18
CA GLY A 101 3.85 -20.76 -0.35
C GLY A 101 3.74 -22.11 -1.07
N TRP A 102 2.84 -22.25 -2.05
CA TRP A 102 2.74 -23.45 -2.87
C TRP A 102 3.72 -23.46 -4.03
N LEU A 103 3.82 -22.35 -4.75
CA LEU A 103 4.77 -22.21 -5.83
C LEU A 103 6.18 -22.53 -5.34
N MET A 104 6.55 -21.95 -4.19
CA MET A 104 7.86 -22.18 -3.57
C MET A 104 8.04 -23.62 -3.09
N ASP A 105 6.98 -24.32 -2.64
CA ASP A 105 7.08 -25.74 -2.27
C ASP A 105 7.36 -26.61 -3.51
N ASP A 106 6.67 -26.34 -4.63
CA ASP A 106 6.87 -27.05 -5.90
C ASP A 106 8.27 -26.76 -6.47
N LEU A 107 8.67 -25.48 -6.57
CA LEU A 107 9.97 -25.06 -7.09
C LEU A 107 11.13 -25.60 -6.25
N ASN A 108 11.07 -25.50 -4.91
CA ASN A 108 12.18 -25.94 -4.06
C ASN A 108 12.32 -27.46 -3.98
N LYS A 109 11.23 -28.21 -4.08
CA LYS A 109 11.28 -29.68 -4.03
C LYS A 109 11.61 -30.31 -5.37
N MET A 110 11.01 -29.80 -6.44
CA MET A 110 11.06 -30.45 -7.75
C MET A 110 12.03 -29.77 -8.72
N LEU A 111 12.27 -28.47 -8.58
CA LEU A 111 13.10 -27.67 -9.49
C LEU A 111 14.19 -26.86 -8.76
N PRO A 112 14.96 -27.47 -7.82
CA PRO A 112 15.87 -26.73 -6.96
C PRO A 112 16.96 -26.01 -7.75
N GLY A 113 17.09 -24.70 -7.50
CA GLY A 113 18.14 -23.85 -8.09
C GLY A 113 17.99 -23.61 -9.60
N ARG A 114 16.79 -23.80 -10.17
CA ARG A 114 16.53 -23.57 -11.61
C ARG A 114 15.85 -22.25 -11.94
N PHE A 115 15.25 -21.59 -10.95
CA PHE A 115 14.53 -20.33 -11.15
C PHE A 115 15.22 -19.19 -10.41
N ILE A 116 15.20 -18.02 -11.05
CA ILE A 116 15.45 -16.74 -10.39
C ILE A 116 14.10 -16.25 -9.86
N ILE A 117 14.05 -15.93 -8.57
CA ILE A 117 12.80 -15.60 -7.89
C ILE A 117 12.71 -14.08 -7.78
N THR A 118 11.63 -13.52 -8.31
CA THR A 118 11.29 -12.10 -8.19
C THR A 118 9.95 -12.01 -7.50
N ASP A 119 9.92 -11.39 -6.33
CA ASP A 119 8.71 -11.16 -5.55
C ASP A 119 8.13 -9.78 -5.88
N PHE A 120 6.80 -9.70 -5.98
CA PHE A 120 6.07 -8.47 -6.25
C PHE A 120 5.26 -8.11 -4.99
N GLY A 121 5.85 -7.24 -4.17
CA GLY A 121 5.15 -6.65 -3.03
C GLY A 121 4.15 -5.58 -3.43
N ASN A 122 3.51 -4.98 -2.44
CA ASN A 122 2.64 -3.83 -2.64
C ASN A 122 3.39 -2.66 -3.30
N MET A 123 2.65 -1.83 -4.03
CA MET A 123 3.25 -0.68 -4.71
C MET A 123 3.78 0.35 -3.70
N PRO A 124 4.87 1.05 -4.05
CA PRO A 124 5.28 2.25 -3.33
C PRO A 124 4.10 3.24 -3.20
N ARG A 125 4.02 3.90 -2.04
CA ARG A 125 2.91 4.82 -1.71
C ARG A 125 2.62 5.86 -2.80
N ASN A 126 3.65 6.43 -3.41
CA ASN A 126 3.49 7.41 -4.50
C ASN A 126 2.87 6.81 -5.76
N GLU A 127 3.23 5.56 -6.11
CA GLU A 127 2.65 4.84 -7.25
C GLU A 127 1.21 4.42 -6.97
N ALA A 128 0.90 4.02 -5.72
CA ALA A 128 -0.46 3.71 -5.30
C ALA A 128 -1.40 4.93 -5.36
N ILE A 129 -0.90 6.12 -4.98
CA ILE A 129 -1.65 7.38 -5.13
C ILE A 129 -1.90 7.68 -6.60
N GLU A 130 -0.90 7.50 -7.46
CA GLU A 130 -1.03 7.72 -8.91
C GLU A 130 -2.00 6.72 -9.54
N MET A 131 -1.97 5.45 -9.12
CA MET A 131 -2.94 4.44 -9.56
C MET A 131 -4.38 4.85 -9.20
N ALA A 132 -4.60 5.40 -8.00
CA ALA A 132 -5.91 5.89 -7.60
C ALA A 132 -6.38 7.06 -8.50
N PHE A 133 -5.49 7.97 -8.89
CA PHE A 133 -5.83 9.03 -9.83
C PHE A 133 -6.12 8.51 -11.24
N ASN A 134 -5.31 7.58 -11.74
CA ASN A 134 -5.52 6.97 -13.05
C ASN A 134 -6.87 6.25 -13.13
N TYR A 135 -7.24 5.48 -12.10
CA TYR A 135 -8.58 4.86 -12.08
C TYR A 135 -9.70 5.88 -11.93
N ALA A 136 -9.52 6.91 -11.11
CA ALA A 136 -10.50 7.98 -10.97
C ALA A 136 -10.80 8.66 -12.31
N GLU A 137 -9.77 8.91 -13.13
CA GLU A 137 -9.90 9.46 -14.48
C GLU A 137 -10.58 8.46 -15.43
N ILE A 138 -10.10 7.21 -15.49
CA ILE A 138 -10.62 6.19 -16.42
C ILE A 138 -12.09 5.85 -16.14
N ILE A 139 -12.47 5.74 -14.86
CA ILE A 139 -13.80 5.30 -14.42
C ILE A 139 -14.71 6.51 -14.14
N ASN A 140 -14.17 7.73 -14.21
CA ASN A 140 -14.87 8.98 -13.98
C ASN A 140 -15.52 9.05 -12.58
N ILE A 141 -14.77 8.65 -11.56
CA ILE A 141 -15.16 8.73 -10.14
C ILE A 141 -14.36 9.86 -9.49
N PRO A 142 -15.01 10.85 -8.85
CA PRO A 142 -14.30 11.94 -8.21
C PRO A 142 -13.47 11.42 -7.02
N ILE A 143 -12.20 11.84 -6.95
CA ILE A 143 -11.32 11.60 -5.81
C ILE A 143 -10.56 12.88 -5.48
N SER A 144 -10.42 13.18 -4.19
CA SER A 144 -9.53 14.25 -3.74
C SER A 144 -8.11 13.70 -3.51
N HIS A 145 -7.07 14.53 -3.63
CA HIS A 145 -5.70 14.07 -3.32
C HIS A 145 -5.55 13.57 -1.88
N GLU A 146 -6.24 14.21 -0.94
CA GLU A 146 -6.31 13.79 0.46
C GLU A 146 -6.89 12.37 0.57
N ALA A 147 -7.97 12.10 -0.16
CA ALA A 147 -8.63 10.80 -0.20
C ALA A 147 -7.79 9.74 -0.92
N ALA A 148 -7.09 10.09 -2.00
CA ALA A 148 -6.16 9.19 -2.71
C ALA A 148 -5.00 8.75 -1.81
N CYS A 149 -4.43 9.68 -1.03
CA CYS A 149 -3.43 9.36 -0.02
C CYS A 149 -3.94 8.36 1.02
N VAL A 150 -5.13 8.62 1.57
CA VAL A 150 -5.72 7.74 2.58
C VAL A 150 -6.09 6.38 1.98
N MET A 151 -6.60 6.33 0.74
CA MET A 151 -6.89 5.08 0.03
C MET A 151 -5.63 4.24 -0.18
N ALA A 152 -4.54 4.84 -0.63
CA ALA A 152 -3.25 4.16 -0.79
C ALA A 152 -2.76 3.55 0.54
N ASP A 153 -2.88 4.29 1.64
CA ASP A 153 -2.45 3.83 2.96
C ASP A 153 -3.42 2.78 3.56
N LEU A 154 -4.74 2.91 3.35
CA LEU A 154 -5.74 1.94 3.79
C LEU A 154 -5.60 0.60 3.09
N THR A 155 -5.32 0.63 1.79
CA THR A 155 -5.09 -0.55 0.94
C THR A 155 -3.65 -1.05 0.99
N GLU A 156 -2.80 -0.39 1.78
CA GLU A 156 -1.37 -0.69 1.94
C GLU A 156 -0.59 -0.72 0.61
N GLY A 157 -1.08 0.00 -0.41
CA GLY A 157 -0.52 0.04 -1.75
C GLY A 157 -0.81 -1.20 -2.61
N ASN A 158 -1.73 -2.07 -2.19
CA ASN A 158 -2.09 -3.27 -2.95
C ASN A 158 -2.88 -2.90 -4.23
N PRO A 159 -2.36 -3.21 -5.43
CA PRO A 159 -3.00 -2.83 -6.69
C PRO A 159 -4.36 -3.47 -6.90
N PHE A 160 -4.54 -4.72 -6.43
CA PHE A 160 -5.83 -5.40 -6.52
C PHE A 160 -6.89 -4.67 -5.69
N TYR A 161 -6.59 -4.31 -4.44
CA TYR A 161 -7.56 -3.60 -3.59
C TYR A 161 -7.95 -2.25 -4.15
N ILE A 162 -6.98 -1.46 -4.62
CA ILE A 162 -7.27 -0.16 -5.24
C ILE A 162 -8.18 -0.36 -6.45
N SER A 163 -7.82 -1.27 -7.35
CA SER A 163 -8.64 -1.55 -8.54
C SER A 163 -10.05 -2.04 -8.18
N ALA A 164 -10.19 -2.89 -7.17
CA ALA A 164 -11.46 -3.44 -6.71
C ALA A 164 -12.37 -2.35 -6.13
N LEU A 165 -11.83 -1.36 -5.40
CA LEU A 165 -12.63 -0.23 -4.92
C LEU A 165 -13.25 0.55 -6.10
N PHE A 166 -12.48 0.84 -7.14
CA PHE A 166 -13.01 1.57 -8.30
C PHE A 166 -13.95 0.73 -9.17
N GLN A 167 -13.65 -0.56 -9.34
CA GLN A 167 -14.44 -1.49 -10.15
C GLN A 167 -15.65 -2.08 -9.39
N SER A 168 -15.76 -1.81 -8.09
CA SER A 168 -16.83 -2.29 -7.22
C SER A 168 -18.23 -2.07 -7.80
N ASP A 169 -19.11 -3.05 -7.58
CA ASP A 169 -20.54 -2.98 -7.90
C ASP A 169 -21.34 -2.07 -6.96
N TYR A 170 -20.71 -1.52 -5.91
CA TYR A 170 -21.32 -0.55 -5.02
C TYR A 170 -21.81 0.67 -5.84
N GLN A 171 -23.08 1.05 -5.63
CA GLN A 171 -23.70 2.18 -6.32
C GLN A 171 -23.28 3.49 -5.66
N GLU A 172 -23.34 4.61 -6.39
CA GLU A 172 -23.07 5.95 -5.83
C GLU A 172 -21.64 6.14 -5.28
N LYS A 173 -20.64 5.58 -5.97
CA LYS A 173 -19.22 5.75 -5.62
C LYS A 173 -18.80 7.22 -5.66
N ASP A 174 -18.41 7.77 -4.51
CA ASP A 174 -17.84 9.11 -4.38
C ASP A 174 -16.64 9.08 -3.42
N PHE A 175 -15.42 9.11 -3.98
CA PHE A 175 -14.18 9.12 -3.21
C PHE A 175 -13.70 10.53 -2.86
N SER A 176 -14.58 11.54 -2.93
CA SER A 176 -14.27 12.88 -2.45
C SER A 176 -14.28 12.98 -0.90
N ASN A 177 -14.84 12.00 -0.20
CA ASN A 177 -15.05 12.04 1.25
C ASN A 177 -14.83 10.69 1.96
N GLU A 178 -14.73 10.73 3.30
CA GLU A 178 -14.51 9.57 4.18
C GLU A 178 -15.58 8.48 3.99
N GLN A 179 -16.84 8.90 3.88
CA GLN A 179 -17.98 7.98 3.89
C GLN A 179 -17.98 7.10 2.64
N GLY A 180 -17.76 7.70 1.46
CA GLY A 180 -17.76 6.94 0.20
C GLY A 180 -16.62 5.94 0.09
N ILE A 181 -15.41 6.25 0.60
CA ILE A 181 -14.31 5.27 0.65
C ILE A 181 -14.67 4.11 1.59
N LEU A 182 -15.13 4.42 2.81
CA LEU A 182 -15.41 3.39 3.81
C LEU A 182 -16.60 2.50 3.41
N ASP A 183 -17.64 3.05 2.78
CA ASP A 183 -18.79 2.26 2.33
C ASP A 183 -18.44 1.30 1.20
N VAL A 184 -17.65 1.74 0.22
CA VAL A 184 -17.18 0.86 -0.85
C VAL A 184 -16.22 -0.19 -0.30
N LEU A 185 -15.33 0.18 0.61
CA LEU A 185 -14.42 -0.79 1.25
C LEU A 185 -15.19 -1.82 2.08
N ASP A 186 -16.19 -1.40 2.85
CA ASP A 186 -17.05 -2.31 3.61
C ASP A 186 -17.83 -3.24 2.66
N PHE A 187 -18.34 -2.73 1.54
CA PHE A 187 -18.97 -3.56 0.52
C PHE A 187 -17.99 -4.60 -0.03
N GLU A 188 -16.81 -4.17 -0.48
CA GLU A 188 -15.82 -5.06 -1.09
C GLU A 188 -15.32 -6.17 -0.13
N THR A 189 -15.32 -5.90 1.17
CA THR A 189 -14.72 -6.80 2.18
C THR A 189 -15.74 -7.59 3.00
N LEU A 190 -16.96 -7.10 3.15
CA LEU A 190 -17.99 -7.73 4.01
C LEU A 190 -19.21 -8.22 3.22
N ASP A 191 -19.55 -7.60 2.07
CA ASP A 191 -20.64 -8.09 1.23
C ASP A 191 -20.18 -9.29 0.40
N LYS A 192 -21.05 -10.31 0.26
CA LYS A 192 -20.77 -11.51 -0.53
C LYS A 192 -20.49 -11.24 -2.01
N ARG A 193 -20.87 -10.07 -2.53
CA ARG A 193 -20.62 -9.62 -3.90
C ARG A 193 -19.26 -8.92 -4.06
N GLY A 194 -18.62 -8.54 -2.96
CA GLY A 194 -17.32 -7.89 -2.99
C GLY A 194 -16.24 -8.80 -3.56
N ALA A 195 -15.45 -8.28 -4.51
CA ALA A 195 -14.40 -9.05 -5.16
C ALA A 195 -13.27 -9.37 -4.18
N ILE A 196 -12.88 -8.39 -3.35
CA ILE A 196 -11.85 -8.59 -2.32
C ILE A 196 -12.24 -9.72 -1.36
N ARG A 197 -13.47 -9.70 -0.85
CA ARG A 197 -14.01 -10.76 0.01
C ARG A 197 -13.99 -12.10 -0.71
N GLY A 198 -14.47 -12.15 -1.96
CA GLY A 198 -14.53 -13.37 -2.76
C GLY A 198 -13.17 -14.02 -2.91
N THR A 199 -12.15 -13.24 -3.32
CA THR A 199 -10.78 -13.70 -3.48
C THR A 199 -10.24 -14.25 -2.16
N TRP A 200 -10.30 -13.49 -1.06
CA TRP A 200 -9.77 -13.97 0.22
C TRP A 200 -10.48 -15.22 0.73
N MET A 201 -11.79 -15.35 0.50
CA MET A 201 -12.53 -16.55 0.86
C MET A 201 -12.06 -17.78 0.08
N GLU A 202 -11.70 -17.63 -1.20
CA GLU A 202 -11.08 -18.72 -1.96
C GLU A 202 -9.77 -19.19 -1.32
N TYR A 203 -8.91 -18.26 -0.89
CA TYR A 203 -7.66 -18.60 -0.18
C TYR A 203 -7.92 -19.33 1.12
N ILE A 204 -8.84 -18.79 1.94
CA ILE A 204 -9.16 -19.33 3.27
C ILE A 204 -9.79 -20.71 3.15
N ASP A 205 -10.80 -20.89 2.30
CA ASP A 205 -11.53 -22.15 2.16
C ASP A 205 -10.59 -23.25 1.65
N SER A 206 -9.76 -22.96 0.64
CA SER A 206 -8.78 -23.93 0.15
C SER A 206 -7.71 -24.29 1.20
N ALA A 207 -7.35 -23.37 2.10
CA ALA A 207 -6.46 -23.69 3.21
C ALA A 207 -7.15 -24.55 4.30
N ILE A 208 -8.39 -24.22 4.66
CA ILE A 208 -9.17 -24.90 5.70
C ILE A 208 -9.55 -26.32 5.27
N ASP A 209 -10.08 -26.49 4.06
CA ASP A 209 -10.52 -27.78 3.52
C ASP A 209 -9.40 -28.82 3.52
N ARG A 210 -8.16 -28.36 3.28
CA ARG A 210 -6.98 -29.23 3.25
C ARG A 210 -6.54 -29.76 4.60
N ILE A 211 -6.80 -29.00 5.64
CA ILE A 211 -6.37 -29.35 7.00
C ILE A 211 -7.50 -30.11 7.71
N ASN A 212 -8.73 -30.07 7.17
CA ASN A 212 -9.94 -30.69 7.73
C ASN A 212 -10.11 -30.29 9.21
N ASP A 213 -9.95 -28.99 9.47
CA ASP A 213 -9.70 -28.49 10.82
C ASP A 213 -10.91 -27.80 11.46
N THR A 214 -11.43 -28.38 12.53
CA THR A 214 -12.46 -27.77 13.40
C THR A 214 -11.97 -26.54 14.17
N ASN A 215 -10.65 -26.38 14.35
CA ASN A 215 -10.02 -25.29 15.11
C ASN A 215 -9.20 -24.33 14.24
N GLY A 216 -9.14 -24.54 12.92
CA GLY A 216 -8.29 -23.75 12.04
C GLY A 216 -8.64 -22.27 12.06
N LYS A 217 -9.94 -21.97 11.97
CA LYS A 217 -10.45 -20.60 12.06
C LYS A 217 -10.10 -19.92 13.39
N LYS A 218 -10.12 -20.67 14.51
CA LYS A 218 -9.77 -20.16 15.85
C LYS A 218 -8.29 -19.80 15.95
N ILE A 219 -7.41 -20.62 15.36
CA ILE A 219 -5.97 -20.35 15.32
C ILE A 219 -5.70 -19.06 14.55
N ILE A 220 -6.26 -18.94 13.34
CA ILE A 220 -6.08 -17.75 12.50
C ILE A 220 -6.63 -16.51 13.21
N LEU A 221 -7.85 -16.57 13.76
CA LEU A 221 -8.44 -15.45 14.49
C LEU A 221 -7.55 -15.01 15.67
N TYR A 222 -7.01 -15.98 16.42
CA TYR A 222 -6.14 -15.68 17.56
C TYR A 222 -4.83 -15.02 17.13
N LEU A 223 -4.26 -15.42 15.99
CA LEU A 223 -3.10 -14.74 15.41
C LEU A 223 -3.44 -13.32 14.95
N CYS A 224 -4.60 -13.12 14.30
CA CYS A 224 -5.07 -11.78 13.90
C CYS A 224 -5.21 -10.83 15.11
N LYS A 225 -5.77 -11.32 16.23
CA LYS A 225 -5.87 -10.55 17.49
C LYS A 225 -4.51 -10.20 18.11
N HIS A 226 -3.44 -10.87 17.71
CA HIS A 226 -2.08 -10.67 18.18
C HIS A 226 -1.12 -10.28 17.06
N LYS A 227 -1.61 -9.64 15.99
CA LYS A 227 -0.84 -9.38 14.77
C LYS A 227 0.52 -8.71 14.98
N ASP A 228 0.65 -7.87 16.01
CA ASP A 228 1.92 -7.19 16.33
C ASP A 228 2.98 -8.10 16.98
N LYS A 229 2.71 -9.42 17.12
CA LYS A 229 3.57 -10.35 17.86
C LYS A 229 3.75 -11.66 17.12
N MET A 230 5.02 -12.07 17.00
CA MET A 230 5.37 -13.40 16.53
C MET A 230 5.35 -14.42 17.68
N LEU A 231 4.33 -15.27 17.67
CA LEU A 231 3.96 -16.15 18.77
C LEU A 231 4.58 -17.55 18.64
N PRO A 232 5.19 -18.07 19.71
CA PRO A 232 5.58 -19.47 19.82
C PRO A 232 4.39 -20.44 19.68
N ARG A 233 4.62 -21.59 19.02
CA ARG A 233 3.61 -22.62 18.79
C ARG A 233 3.01 -23.20 20.08
N ASP A 234 3.83 -23.38 21.12
CA ASP A 234 3.37 -23.88 22.44
C ASP A 234 2.42 -22.89 23.12
N LYS A 235 2.66 -21.59 22.96
CA LYS A 235 1.77 -20.54 23.45
C LYS A 235 0.42 -20.57 22.72
N ILE A 236 0.43 -20.75 21.39
CA ILE A 236 -0.80 -20.91 20.60
C ILE A 236 -1.61 -22.11 21.10
N GLU A 237 -0.96 -23.26 21.29
CA GLU A 237 -1.59 -24.49 21.79
C GLU A 237 -2.25 -24.28 23.15
N LYS A 238 -1.49 -23.69 24.09
CA LYS A 238 -1.91 -23.50 25.47
C LYS A 238 -3.06 -22.50 25.61
N GLU A 239 -2.99 -21.36 24.94
CA GLU A 239 -4.01 -20.31 25.07
C GLU A 239 -5.33 -20.68 24.38
N LEU A 240 -5.26 -21.46 23.29
CA LEU A 240 -6.45 -21.96 22.60
C LEU A 240 -6.95 -23.29 23.15
N ASN A 241 -6.26 -23.89 24.11
CA ASN A 241 -6.58 -25.18 24.72
C ASN A 241 -6.88 -26.26 23.65
N LEU A 242 -6.00 -26.38 22.66
CA LEU A 242 -6.26 -27.21 21.47
C LEU A 242 -6.18 -28.71 21.78
N GLY A 243 -5.45 -29.12 22.82
CA GLY A 243 -5.29 -30.52 23.20
C GLY A 243 -4.57 -31.36 22.14
N MET A 244 -3.81 -30.71 21.25
CA MET A 244 -3.15 -31.35 20.11
C MET A 244 -1.71 -31.71 20.43
N LYS A 245 -1.21 -32.78 19.83
CA LYS A 245 0.22 -33.11 19.91
C LYS A 245 1.02 -32.06 19.14
N ASN A 246 2.22 -31.75 19.64
CA ASN A 246 3.09 -30.70 19.11
C ASN A 246 3.36 -30.82 17.59
N GLY A 247 3.58 -32.05 17.08
CA GLY A 247 3.79 -32.30 15.65
C GLY A 247 2.54 -32.14 14.77
N GLU A 248 1.35 -32.30 15.33
CA GLU A 248 0.09 -32.08 14.62
C GLU A 248 -0.15 -30.59 14.38
N LEU A 249 0.00 -29.79 15.44
CA LEU A 249 -0.11 -28.33 15.33
C LEU A 249 0.96 -27.75 14.38
N GLU A 250 2.17 -28.31 14.39
CA GLU A 250 3.21 -27.92 13.42
C GLU A 250 2.77 -28.15 11.98
N LYS A 251 2.21 -29.33 11.68
CA LYS A 251 1.75 -29.68 10.33
C LYS A 251 0.64 -28.72 9.86
N ARG A 252 -0.26 -28.33 10.76
CA ARG A 252 -1.36 -27.40 10.48
C ARG A 252 -0.85 -25.98 10.20
N LEU A 253 0.00 -25.46 11.09
CA LEU A 253 0.60 -24.14 10.92
C LEU A 253 1.43 -24.07 9.64
N LYS A 254 2.20 -25.11 9.29
CA LYS A 254 2.90 -25.17 8.00
C LYS A 254 1.96 -25.16 6.80
N ALA A 255 0.79 -25.78 6.90
CA ALA A 255 -0.20 -25.76 5.82
C ALA A 255 -0.86 -24.38 5.66
N PHE A 256 -1.08 -23.65 6.76
CA PHE A 256 -1.51 -22.25 6.73
C PHE A 256 -0.44 -21.34 6.13
N VAL A 257 0.83 -21.50 6.51
CA VAL A 257 1.95 -20.75 5.91
C VAL A 257 2.04 -21.01 4.42
N LYS A 258 1.92 -22.28 4.00
CA LYS A 258 1.93 -22.64 2.58
C LYS A 258 0.77 -22.03 1.80
N SER A 259 -0.33 -21.73 2.46
CA SER A 259 -1.52 -21.14 1.82
C SER A 259 -1.56 -19.62 1.96
N ASP A 260 -0.45 -19.01 2.39
CA ASP A 260 -0.25 -17.56 2.50
C ASP A 260 -1.29 -16.85 3.39
N ILE A 261 -1.87 -17.56 4.37
CA ILE A 261 -2.84 -16.99 5.33
C ILE A 261 -2.24 -16.64 6.70
N ILE A 262 -1.03 -17.13 6.99
CA ILE A 262 -0.23 -16.76 8.17
C ILE A 262 1.24 -16.72 7.77
N GLU A 263 2.07 -16.04 8.56
CA GLU A 263 3.50 -15.95 8.34
C GLU A 263 4.29 -16.81 9.34
N GLN A 264 5.46 -17.26 8.90
CA GLN A 264 6.43 -17.98 9.72
C GLN A 264 7.67 -17.13 9.96
N GLY A 265 8.14 -17.09 11.20
CA GLY A 265 9.39 -16.42 11.54
C GLY A 265 10.64 -17.17 11.07
N THR A 266 11.80 -16.68 11.48
CA THR A 266 13.11 -17.32 11.20
C THR A 266 13.27 -18.73 11.76
N SER A 267 12.37 -19.17 12.64
CA SER A 267 12.33 -20.52 13.19
C SER A 267 10.98 -21.17 12.90
N ASN A 268 10.99 -22.50 12.72
CA ASN A 268 9.77 -23.32 12.56
C ASN A 268 8.84 -23.33 13.80
N PHE A 269 9.16 -22.55 14.82
CA PHE A 269 8.47 -22.52 16.10
C PHE A 269 7.62 -21.26 16.30
N ARG A 270 7.81 -20.22 15.49
CA ARG A 270 7.15 -18.92 15.67
C ARG A 270 6.33 -18.52 14.46
N TYR A 271 5.11 -18.02 14.71
CA TYR A 271 4.12 -17.71 13.69
C TYR A 271 3.42 -16.39 14.03
N GLN A 272 2.94 -15.69 13.01
CA GLN A 272 2.13 -14.45 13.15
C GLN A 272 1.05 -14.40 12.08
N ALA A 273 0.06 -13.53 12.24
CA ALA A 273 -0.87 -13.23 11.16
C ALA A 273 -0.13 -12.60 9.97
N VAL A 274 -0.71 -12.69 8.77
CA VAL A 274 -0.21 -11.89 7.63
C VAL A 274 -0.29 -10.41 7.97
N SER A 275 0.64 -9.63 7.45
CA SER A 275 0.66 -8.18 7.67
C SER A 275 -0.54 -7.44 7.07
N ASP A 276 -1.24 -8.07 6.12
CA ASP A 276 -2.35 -7.49 5.36
C ASP A 276 -3.57 -7.15 6.23
N ASN A 277 -3.85 -5.85 6.36
CA ASN A 277 -4.98 -5.38 7.17
C ASN A 277 -6.36 -5.71 6.57
N ILE A 278 -6.46 -5.85 5.25
CA ILE A 278 -7.70 -6.13 4.52
C ILE A 278 -8.03 -7.61 4.68
N PHE A 279 -7.03 -8.50 4.62
CA PHE A 279 -7.20 -9.89 5.02
C PHE A 279 -7.80 -9.98 6.42
N GLU A 280 -7.22 -9.27 7.39
CA GLU A 280 -7.71 -9.26 8.77
C GLU A 280 -9.18 -8.82 8.83
N LYS A 281 -9.52 -7.75 8.08
CA LYS A 281 -10.89 -7.22 7.98
C LYS A 281 -11.87 -8.27 7.44
N VAL A 282 -11.53 -8.93 6.33
CA VAL A 282 -12.35 -9.97 5.70
C VAL A 282 -12.51 -11.16 6.65
N PHE A 283 -11.39 -11.67 7.18
CA PHE A 283 -11.38 -12.85 8.04
C PHE A 283 -12.23 -12.62 9.30
N ARG A 284 -12.01 -11.50 9.99
CA ARG A 284 -12.77 -11.13 11.19
C ARG A 284 -14.24 -10.90 10.88
N GLY A 285 -14.54 -10.22 9.78
CA GLY A 285 -15.92 -9.93 9.36
C GLY A 285 -16.75 -11.18 9.09
N ILE A 286 -16.11 -12.29 8.71
CA ILE A 286 -16.80 -13.54 8.36
C ILE A 286 -16.83 -14.53 9.52
N TYR A 287 -15.72 -14.71 10.24
CA TYR A 287 -15.59 -15.80 11.21
C TYR A 287 -15.63 -15.36 12.67
N GLN A 288 -15.40 -14.08 12.99
CA GLN A 288 -15.29 -13.67 14.39
C GLN A 288 -16.63 -13.76 15.13
N ASP A 289 -17.76 -13.53 14.45
CA ASP A 289 -19.10 -13.74 15.01
C ASP A 289 -19.34 -15.22 15.36
N GLU A 290 -19.06 -16.14 14.42
CA GLU A 290 -19.16 -17.60 14.64
C GLU A 290 -18.30 -18.08 15.83
N ILE A 291 -17.12 -17.48 16.04
CA ILE A 291 -16.15 -17.96 17.02
C ILE A 291 -16.39 -17.38 18.42
N ASP A 292 -16.62 -16.06 18.53
CA ASP A 292 -16.67 -15.35 19.80
C ASP A 292 -17.91 -14.44 19.98
N GLY A 293 -18.87 -14.45 19.04
CA GLY A 293 -20.10 -13.63 19.10
C GLY A 293 -19.87 -12.13 18.89
N PHE A 294 -18.85 -11.78 18.11
CA PHE A 294 -18.45 -10.40 17.82
C PHE A 294 -19.38 -9.71 16.80
N ASP A 295 -19.73 -8.44 17.03
CA ASP A 295 -20.52 -7.64 16.07
C ASP A 295 -19.61 -7.09 14.95
N PRO A 296 -19.78 -7.49 13.67
CA PRO A 296 -18.99 -6.99 12.55
C PRO A 296 -19.00 -5.46 12.39
N LYS A 297 -19.99 -4.74 12.96
CA LYS A 297 -20.02 -3.27 12.96
C LYS A 297 -18.85 -2.65 13.72
N GLU A 298 -18.24 -3.35 14.66
CA GLU A 298 -17.06 -2.86 15.36
C GLU A 298 -15.87 -2.67 14.40
N ILE A 299 -15.74 -3.51 13.38
CA ILE A 299 -14.70 -3.40 12.34
C ILE A 299 -14.85 -2.09 11.56
N ARG A 300 -16.08 -1.70 11.22
CA ARG A 300 -16.35 -0.42 10.54
C ARG A 300 -15.86 0.76 11.39
N ASN A 301 -16.10 0.73 12.70
CA ASN A 301 -15.62 1.77 13.62
C ASN A 301 -14.09 1.80 13.73
N GLU A 302 -13.42 0.65 13.70
CA GLU A 302 -11.95 0.55 13.67
C GLU A 302 -11.38 1.20 12.41
N TYR A 303 -11.94 0.88 11.24
CA TYR A 303 -11.53 1.45 9.96
C TYR A 303 -11.85 2.94 9.85
N GLN A 304 -12.94 3.40 10.46
CA GLN A 304 -13.23 4.83 10.57
C GLN A 304 -12.17 5.57 11.39
N LYS A 305 -11.74 4.99 12.52
CA LYS A 305 -10.65 5.54 13.32
C LYS A 305 -9.33 5.53 12.55
N LEU A 306 -9.04 4.46 11.81
CA LEU A 306 -7.85 4.35 10.98
C LEU A 306 -7.84 5.42 9.88
N TYR A 307 -8.95 5.60 9.16
CA TYR A 307 -9.11 6.65 8.14
C TYR A 307 -8.78 8.03 8.74
N ARG A 308 -9.38 8.38 9.87
CA ARG A 308 -9.16 9.68 10.52
C ARG A 308 -7.73 9.86 11.01
N LYS A 309 -7.10 8.78 11.49
CA LYS A 309 -5.68 8.77 11.86
C LYS A 309 -4.81 9.08 10.63
N LEU A 310 -4.98 8.34 9.54
CA LEU A 310 -4.21 8.50 8.30
C LEU A 310 -4.43 9.90 7.69
N GLN A 311 -5.68 10.38 7.67
CA GLN A 311 -5.98 11.73 7.23
C GLN A 311 -5.31 12.79 8.11
N GLY A 312 -5.28 12.58 9.43
CA GLY A 312 -4.58 13.44 10.38
C GLY A 312 -3.07 13.47 10.15
N GLU A 313 -2.45 12.31 9.94
CA GLU A 313 -1.03 12.17 9.62
C GLU A 313 -0.69 12.88 8.31
N PHE A 314 -1.48 12.67 7.26
CA PHE A 314 -1.32 13.36 5.98
C PHE A 314 -1.40 14.89 6.15
N ASN A 315 -2.42 15.38 6.86
CA ASN A 315 -2.60 16.81 7.10
C ASN A 315 -1.44 17.40 7.91
N LYS A 316 -0.89 16.64 8.85
CA LYS A 316 0.31 17.03 9.60
C LYS A 316 1.52 17.16 8.66
N TYR A 317 1.82 16.15 7.86
CA TYR A 317 2.92 16.18 6.89
C TYR A 317 2.76 17.33 5.89
N LYS A 318 1.54 17.57 5.40
CA LYS A 318 1.23 18.71 4.52
C LYS A 318 1.54 20.05 5.19
N GLY A 319 1.25 20.19 6.48
CA GLY A 319 1.61 21.36 7.28
C GLY A 319 3.12 21.54 7.39
N GLU A 320 3.82 20.51 7.89
CA GLU A 320 5.28 20.52 8.09
C GLU A 320 6.03 20.79 6.78
N PHE A 321 5.58 20.21 5.66
CA PHE A 321 6.16 20.48 4.35
C PHE A 321 5.98 21.94 3.92
N SER A 322 4.82 22.54 4.21
CA SER A 322 4.56 23.95 3.91
C SER A 322 5.46 24.88 4.71
N GLU A 323 5.68 24.57 5.99
CA GLU A 323 6.63 25.27 6.85
C GLU A 323 8.04 25.18 6.28
N TYR A 324 8.48 23.97 5.90
CA TYR A 324 9.78 23.73 5.28
C TYR A 324 9.97 24.54 3.99
N VAL A 325 8.97 24.58 3.10
CA VAL A 325 9.05 25.34 1.84
C VAL A 325 9.19 26.84 2.13
N ILE A 326 8.40 27.39 3.06
CA ILE A 326 8.49 28.81 3.41
C ILE A 326 9.83 29.13 4.07
N ILE A 327 10.33 28.27 4.97
CA ILE A 327 11.67 28.42 5.57
C ILE A 327 12.75 28.45 4.49
N ASN A 328 12.68 27.57 3.48
CA ASN A 328 13.63 27.58 2.36
C ASN A 328 13.52 28.82 1.48
N CYS A 329 12.30 29.31 1.23
CA CYS A 329 12.07 30.58 0.54
C CYS A 329 12.78 31.72 1.29
N LEU A 330 12.58 31.83 2.61
CA LEU A 330 13.22 32.85 3.43
C LEU A 330 14.75 32.70 3.43
N ARG A 331 15.27 31.48 3.51
CA ARG A 331 16.71 31.19 3.61
C ARG A 331 17.48 31.46 2.32
N HIS A 332 16.88 31.23 1.17
CA HIS A 332 17.64 31.18 -0.08
C HIS A 332 17.19 32.16 -1.16
N ARG A 333 15.95 32.66 -1.08
CA ARG A 333 15.30 33.40 -2.18
C ARG A 333 14.83 34.79 -1.76
N ALA A 334 14.19 34.91 -0.58
CA ALA A 334 13.51 36.13 -0.17
C ALA A 334 14.43 37.36 -0.15
N PHE A 335 15.64 37.24 0.41
CA PHE A 335 16.60 38.36 0.43
C PHE A 335 17.16 38.72 -0.96
N LYS A 336 17.31 37.72 -1.85
CA LYS A 336 17.82 37.92 -3.23
C LYS A 336 16.77 38.50 -4.17
N GLN A 337 15.50 38.21 -3.91
CA GLN A 337 14.35 38.60 -4.71
C GLN A 337 13.37 39.42 -3.87
N ASN A 338 13.87 40.43 -3.16
CA ASN A 338 13.11 41.20 -2.17
C ASN A 338 11.79 41.72 -2.75
N ASP A 339 11.83 42.43 -3.88
CA ASP A 339 10.66 43.05 -4.51
C ASP A 339 9.53 42.04 -4.79
N LEU A 340 9.91 40.83 -5.24
CA LEU A 340 8.95 39.76 -5.50
C LEU A 340 8.23 39.37 -4.21
N TYR A 341 8.99 39.01 -3.17
CA TYR A 341 8.40 38.49 -1.93
C TYR A 341 7.71 39.56 -1.10
N LEU A 342 8.18 40.81 -1.13
CA LEU A 342 7.49 41.95 -0.51
C LEU A 342 6.10 42.13 -1.13
N ALA A 343 5.97 42.02 -2.46
CA ALA A 343 4.68 42.15 -3.15
C ALA A 343 3.67 41.04 -2.79
N LEU A 344 4.13 39.91 -2.26
CA LEU A 344 3.26 38.79 -1.83
C LEU A 344 2.70 38.97 -0.41
N ILE A 345 3.22 39.93 0.35
CA ILE A 345 2.86 40.13 1.76
C ILE A 345 2.15 41.47 1.93
N ASN A 346 1.05 41.44 2.68
CA ASN A 346 0.30 42.63 3.02
C ASN A 346 0.71 43.15 4.40
N ASN A 347 0.51 44.45 4.62
CA ASN A 347 0.70 45.10 5.92
C ASN A 347 2.14 44.99 6.45
N LEU A 348 3.09 45.17 5.55
CA LEU A 348 4.50 45.31 5.88
C LEU A 348 4.81 46.75 6.34
N PRO A 349 5.74 46.93 7.28
CA PRO A 349 6.36 48.23 7.54
C PRO A 349 7.05 48.79 6.30
N ASP A 350 7.03 50.12 6.12
CA ASP A 350 7.63 50.79 4.95
C ASP A 350 9.15 50.59 4.84
N ASP A 351 9.83 50.40 5.97
CA ASP A 351 11.27 50.14 6.07
C ASP A 351 11.62 48.64 6.10
N PHE A 352 10.65 47.74 5.91
CA PHE A 352 10.90 46.31 5.92
C PHE A 352 11.57 45.83 4.62
N GLN A 353 12.64 45.06 4.78
CA GLN A 353 13.26 44.29 3.70
C GLN A 353 13.68 42.93 4.24
N PHE A 354 13.61 41.91 3.40
CA PHE A 354 14.23 40.62 3.72
C PHE A 354 15.75 40.79 3.76
N VAL A 355 16.37 40.18 4.75
CA VAL A 355 17.83 40.15 4.91
C VAL A 355 18.33 38.72 4.88
N ASP A 356 19.64 38.54 4.76
CA ASP A 356 20.26 37.25 5.00
C ASP A 356 20.22 36.97 6.52
N TYR A 357 19.26 36.17 6.95
CA TYR A 357 19.02 35.86 8.36
C TYR A 357 20.12 34.95 8.91
N GLU A 358 20.60 35.23 10.12
CA GLU A 358 21.61 34.40 10.80
C GLU A 358 21.10 32.98 11.07
N SER A 359 19.79 32.85 11.33
CA SER A 359 19.14 31.57 11.60
C SER A 359 17.68 31.61 11.19
N ILE A 360 17.17 30.50 10.65
CA ILE A 360 15.76 30.35 10.24
C ILE A 360 15.33 28.93 10.55
N TRP A 361 14.45 28.73 11.53
CA TRP A 361 13.98 27.41 11.96
C TRP A 361 12.56 27.49 12.52
N SER A 362 11.90 26.35 12.69
CA SER A 362 10.74 26.27 13.58
C SER A 362 11.21 26.42 15.03
N TYR A 363 10.39 27.04 15.88
CA TYR A 363 10.76 27.32 17.27
C TYR A 363 9.84 26.61 18.24
N SER A 364 10.43 25.87 19.18
CA SER A 364 9.77 25.29 20.35
C SER A 364 10.56 25.67 21.59
N ALA A 365 9.90 26.29 22.56
CA ALA A 365 10.54 26.62 23.83
C ALA A 365 10.95 25.34 24.58
N SER A 366 12.07 25.41 25.33
CA SER A 366 12.53 24.31 26.17
C SER A 366 11.47 23.94 27.22
N PRO A 367 11.28 22.63 27.54
CA PRO A 367 10.34 22.18 28.57
C PRO A 367 10.55 22.80 29.96
N VAL A 368 11.75 23.35 30.21
CA VAL A 368 12.14 24.01 31.46
C VAL A 368 11.59 25.45 31.55
N HIS A 369 11.30 26.10 30.42
CA HIS A 369 10.86 27.50 30.37
C HIS A 369 9.36 27.68 30.17
N LYS A 370 8.69 26.83 29.37
CA LYS A 370 7.22 26.67 29.26
C LYS A 370 6.91 25.61 28.19
N LYS A 371 6.15 24.56 28.51
CA LYS A 371 5.89 23.40 27.62
C LYS A 371 5.07 23.69 26.35
N ASP A 372 4.40 24.84 26.25
CA ASP A 372 3.33 25.05 25.26
C ASP A 372 3.60 26.17 24.23
N ILE A 373 4.83 26.72 24.17
CA ILE A 373 5.17 27.77 23.20
C ILE A 373 5.86 27.17 21.98
N GLN A 374 5.13 27.12 20.88
CA GLN A 374 5.63 26.76 19.55
C GLN A 374 5.12 27.77 18.52
N VAL A 375 6.03 28.23 17.66
CA VAL A 375 5.75 29.02 16.46
C VAL A 375 6.43 28.38 15.25
N ASP A 376 5.79 28.47 14.10
CA ASP A 376 6.19 27.72 12.91
C ASP A 376 7.49 28.25 12.28
N ILE A 377 7.75 29.56 12.41
CA ILE A 377 8.94 30.22 11.85
C ILE A 377 9.53 31.21 12.87
N LEU A 378 10.84 31.13 13.08
CA LEU A 378 11.67 32.17 13.68
C LEU A 378 12.89 32.41 12.79
N ALA A 379 12.95 33.59 12.16
CA ALA A 379 14.09 34.04 11.37
C ALA A 379 14.79 35.20 12.10
N LYS A 380 16.00 34.99 12.62
CA LYS A 380 16.74 36.01 13.37
C LYS A 380 17.70 36.80 12.49
N ALA A 381 17.69 38.11 12.64
CA ALA A 381 18.63 39.02 11.97
C ALA A 381 19.77 39.46 12.92
N ALA A 382 20.96 39.70 12.37
CA ALA A 382 22.18 40.07 13.10
C ALA A 382 22.20 41.52 13.65
N ASN A 383 21.51 42.42 12.94
CA ASN A 383 21.60 43.88 13.11
C ASN A 383 20.23 44.46 13.52
N ASP A 384 20.07 45.79 13.45
CA ASP A 384 18.78 46.51 13.60
C ASP A 384 17.75 46.21 12.49
N SER A 385 17.95 45.13 11.75
CA SER A 385 17.02 44.62 10.73
C SER A 385 15.89 43.82 11.39
N TYR A 386 14.78 43.67 10.67
CA TYR A 386 13.64 42.91 11.16
C TYR A 386 13.94 41.42 11.23
N SER A 387 13.82 40.84 12.42
CA SER A 387 13.61 39.39 12.58
C SER A 387 12.17 39.04 12.26
N LEU A 388 11.88 37.81 11.85
CA LEU A 388 10.53 37.37 11.48
C LEU A 388 10.06 36.27 12.43
N ILE A 389 8.84 36.41 12.97
CA ILE A 389 8.17 35.36 13.73
C ILE A 389 6.86 35.04 13.01
N GLY A 390 6.67 33.79 12.63
CA GLY A 390 5.60 33.42 11.70
C GLY A 390 4.80 32.18 12.06
N GLU A 391 3.57 32.17 11.56
CA GLU A 391 2.63 31.04 11.59
C GLU A 391 2.22 30.67 10.18
N VAL A 392 2.17 29.36 9.89
CA VAL A 392 1.85 28.78 8.59
C VAL A 392 0.61 27.90 8.73
N LYS A 393 -0.37 28.11 7.85
CA LYS A 393 -1.60 27.31 7.80
C LYS A 393 -1.93 26.88 6.37
N ASN A 394 -1.58 25.64 6.02
CA ASN A 394 -1.95 25.03 4.75
C ASN A 394 -3.19 24.14 4.88
N ARG A 395 -4.37 24.77 4.87
CA ARG A 395 -5.67 24.09 4.90
C ARG A 395 -6.73 24.92 4.18
N LYS A 396 -7.85 24.29 3.80
CA LYS A 396 -8.98 24.96 3.12
C LYS A 396 -9.68 25.99 4.03
N ALA A 397 -9.73 25.74 5.34
CA ALA A 397 -10.39 26.63 6.28
C ALA A 397 -9.63 27.95 6.48
N LYS A 398 -10.36 29.07 6.35
CA LYS A 398 -9.84 30.43 6.56
C LYS A 398 -9.26 30.62 7.96
N PHE A 399 -8.22 31.44 8.07
CA PHE A 399 -7.60 31.81 9.33
C PHE A 399 -8.51 32.76 10.14
N SER A 400 -8.78 32.38 11.38
CA SER A 400 -9.76 33.06 12.24
C SER A 400 -9.13 34.09 13.20
N VAL A 401 -9.93 35.02 13.70
CA VAL A 401 -9.53 35.98 14.75
C VAL A 401 -9.04 35.25 16.01
N LYS A 402 -9.67 34.12 16.36
CA LYS A 402 -9.26 33.31 17.52
C LYS A 402 -7.82 32.82 17.35
N GLU A 403 -7.48 32.32 16.17
CA GLU A 403 -6.12 31.87 15.86
C GLU A 403 -5.13 33.02 15.80
N ALA A 404 -5.52 34.16 15.23
CA ALA A 404 -4.67 35.36 15.20
C ALA A 404 -4.30 35.85 16.60
N LYS A 405 -5.26 35.83 17.55
CA LYS A 405 -5.01 36.18 18.95
C LYS A 405 -4.06 35.19 19.65
N ILE A 406 -4.25 33.89 19.41
CA ILE A 406 -3.39 32.84 19.96
C ILE A 406 -1.96 32.99 19.41
N PHE A 407 -1.83 33.20 18.09
CA PHE A 407 -0.53 33.43 17.44
C PHE A 407 0.16 34.67 18.01
N LEU A 408 -0.52 35.81 18.08
CA LEU A 408 0.08 37.06 18.58
C LEU A 408 0.60 36.89 20.01
N ALA A 409 -0.17 36.22 20.88
CA ALA A 409 0.26 35.94 22.26
C ALA A 409 1.57 35.12 22.29
N LYS A 410 1.66 34.06 21.47
CA LYS A 410 2.86 33.24 21.33
C LYS A 410 4.03 34.03 20.74
N ALA A 411 3.80 34.79 19.68
CA ALA A 411 4.84 35.53 18.97
C ALA A 411 5.50 36.60 19.85
N LEU A 412 4.70 37.32 20.65
CA LEU A 412 5.20 38.27 21.65
C LEU A 412 6.06 37.57 22.72
N GLU A 413 5.65 36.38 23.15
CA GLU A 413 6.39 35.60 24.13
C GLU A 413 7.73 35.09 23.57
N VAL A 414 7.73 34.61 22.32
CA VAL A 414 8.97 34.22 21.60
C VAL A 414 9.89 35.43 21.41
N GLN A 415 9.35 36.59 21.02
CA GLN A 415 10.12 37.82 20.88
C GLN A 415 10.87 38.18 22.17
N GLN A 416 10.20 38.04 23.32
CA GLN A 416 10.80 38.29 24.63
C GLN A 416 11.85 37.24 25.01
N LEU A 417 11.53 35.95 24.86
CA LEU A 417 12.44 34.84 25.21
C LEU A 417 13.74 34.88 24.41
N GLU A 418 13.63 35.21 23.12
CA GLU A 418 14.75 35.23 22.19
C GLU A 418 15.45 36.59 22.09
N ASN A 419 15.06 37.56 22.94
CA ASN A 419 15.57 38.93 22.99
C ASN A 419 15.59 39.64 21.63
N VAL A 420 14.51 39.48 20.85
CA VAL A 420 14.39 40.06 19.51
C VAL A 420 13.91 41.52 19.63
N SER A 421 14.82 42.47 19.40
CA SER A 421 14.56 43.91 19.50
C SER A 421 13.59 44.43 18.44
N LYS A 422 13.75 43.98 17.18
CA LYS A 422 12.92 44.39 16.03
C LYS A 422 12.32 43.15 15.35
N ALA A 423 11.01 42.96 15.49
CA ALA A 423 10.30 41.80 14.96
C ALA A 423 9.18 42.20 14.00
N LEU A 424 9.04 41.45 12.90
CA LEU A 424 7.86 41.40 12.06
C LEU A 424 7.09 40.12 12.39
N PHE A 425 5.81 40.27 12.75
CA PHE A 425 4.92 39.13 12.90
C PHE A 425 4.24 38.83 11.57
N PHE A 426 4.24 37.57 11.16
CA PHE A 426 3.77 37.14 9.84
C PHE A 426 2.85 35.93 9.92
N VAL A 427 1.73 35.97 9.20
CA VAL A 427 0.84 34.81 9.05
C VAL A 427 0.66 34.45 7.59
N PHE A 428 0.97 33.20 7.24
CA PHE A 428 0.61 32.62 5.97
C PHE A 428 -0.61 31.70 6.11
N SER A 429 -1.65 31.90 5.28
CA SER A 429 -2.78 30.97 5.21
C SER A 429 -3.24 30.71 3.77
N ALA A 430 -3.06 29.46 3.31
CA ALA A 430 -3.45 29.04 1.96
C ALA A 430 -4.96 29.10 1.72
N GLY A 431 -5.77 28.95 2.78
CA GLY A 431 -7.23 29.10 2.75
C GLY A 431 -7.72 30.55 2.81
N GLY A 432 -6.81 31.51 3.00
CA GLY A 432 -7.10 32.92 3.19
C GLY A 432 -7.60 33.27 4.58
N PHE A 433 -8.18 34.47 4.71
CA PHE A 433 -8.54 35.08 6.00
C PHE A 433 -10.01 35.52 6.00
N PHE A 434 -10.64 35.53 7.18
CA PHE A 434 -11.90 36.26 7.34
C PHE A 434 -11.66 37.77 7.39
N GLN A 435 -12.65 38.58 6.98
CA GLN A 435 -12.51 40.05 6.95
C GLN A 435 -12.23 40.65 8.33
N ASN A 436 -12.91 40.13 9.37
CA ASN A 436 -12.64 40.53 10.75
C ASN A 436 -11.24 40.11 11.23
N THR A 437 -10.69 38.99 10.73
CA THR A 437 -9.30 38.60 10.98
C THR A 437 -8.35 39.61 10.34
N ILE A 438 -8.56 40.00 9.08
CA ILE A 438 -7.72 41.01 8.41
C ILE A 438 -7.70 42.33 9.19
N GLN A 439 -8.87 42.78 9.66
CA GLN A 439 -8.97 43.98 10.49
C GLN A 439 -8.13 43.86 11.77
N PHE A 440 -8.23 42.73 12.47
CA PHE A 440 -7.42 42.46 13.65
C PHE A 440 -5.91 42.43 13.35
N LEU A 441 -5.49 41.82 12.23
CA LEU A 441 -4.08 41.76 11.83
C LEU A 441 -3.52 43.15 11.54
N LYS A 442 -4.29 44.01 10.85
CA LYS A 442 -3.94 45.42 10.61
C LYS A 442 -3.74 46.19 11.91
N GLU A 443 -4.72 46.12 12.81
CA GLU A 443 -4.69 46.82 14.11
C GLU A 443 -3.50 46.43 14.98
N ASN A 444 -2.97 45.22 14.81
CA ASN A 444 -1.84 44.69 15.59
C ASN A 444 -0.53 44.65 14.80
N ASN A 445 -0.44 45.32 13.63
CA ASN A 445 0.75 45.35 12.77
C ASN A 445 1.31 43.96 12.41
N ILE A 446 0.42 42.99 12.22
CA ILE A 446 0.78 41.65 11.78
C ILE A 446 0.68 41.63 10.26
N ALA A 447 1.75 41.21 9.58
CA ALA A 447 1.77 41.02 8.15
C ALA A 447 1.11 39.69 7.78
N TRP A 448 0.51 39.61 6.59
CA TRP A 448 -0.13 38.37 6.14
C TRP A 448 -0.03 38.11 4.65
N SER A 449 -0.07 36.82 4.29
CA SER A 449 -0.17 36.38 2.91
C SER A 449 -1.09 35.17 2.77
N ALA A 450 -1.80 35.13 1.65
CA ALA A 450 -2.54 33.96 1.17
C ALA A 450 -2.07 33.55 -0.24
N ASP A 451 -0.96 34.12 -0.72
CA ASP A 451 -0.47 33.90 -2.07
C ASP A 451 0.28 32.56 -2.16
N LYS A 452 -0.23 31.65 -2.98
CA LYS A 452 0.29 30.29 -3.10
C LYS A 452 1.69 30.22 -3.71
N LYS A 453 2.20 31.31 -4.30
CA LYS A 453 3.60 31.38 -4.76
C LYS A 453 4.62 31.12 -3.66
N PHE A 454 4.26 31.31 -2.39
CA PHE A 454 5.09 30.90 -1.25
C PHE A 454 5.32 29.39 -1.15
N LEU A 455 4.43 28.59 -1.74
CA LEU A 455 4.47 27.14 -1.75
C LEU A 455 4.91 26.54 -3.09
N GLU A 456 5.18 27.40 -4.09
CA GLU A 456 5.66 27.00 -5.41
C GLU A 456 7.19 26.96 -5.39
N VAL A 457 7.77 25.78 -5.58
CA VAL A 457 9.22 25.54 -5.56
C VAL A 457 9.86 25.89 -6.89
#